data_AF-X1U0V5-F1
#
_entry.id   AF-X1U0V5-F1
#
_cell.length_a   1.000
_cell.length_b   1.000
_cell.length_c   1.000
_cell.angle_alpha   90.00
_cell.angle_beta   90.00
_cell.angle_gamma   90.00
#
_symmetry.space_group_name_H-M   'P 1'
#
loop_
_entity.id
_entity.type
_entity.pdbx_description
1 polymer ?
#
loop_
_entity_poly.entity_id
_entity_poly.type
_entity_poly.pdbx_seq_one_letter_code
_entity_poly.pdbx_strand_id
1 'polypeptide(L)'
;LYIASKVYEKWRTKEPGVTVPEDIRVESLNDEQMRDLNQLKGFIYKKRTDIRLDRDRAGRREKKEEEAEQRKAERPALFDF
;
A
#
# COMPACT_ATOMS: atom_id res chain seq x y z
N LEU A 1 -11.93 -14.52 -11.38
CA LEU A 1 -12.91 -13.60 -12.01
C LEU A 1 -14.01 -13.13 -11.04
N TYR A 2 -14.39 -13.89 -10.01
CA TYR A 2 -15.42 -13.51 -9.01
C TYR A 2 -15.31 -12.06 -8.47
N ILE A 3 -14.12 -11.68 -7.97
CA ILE A 3 -13.92 -10.33 -7.41
C ILE A 3 -14.04 -9.25 -8.47
N ALA A 4 -13.56 -9.52 -9.69
CA ALA A 4 -13.69 -8.59 -10.80
C ALA A 4 -15.18 -8.32 -11.08
N SER A 5 -16.02 -9.36 -11.09
CA SER A 5 -17.46 -9.20 -11.23
C SER A 5 -18.07 -8.36 -10.10
N LYS A 6 -17.71 -8.64 -8.85
CA LYS A 6 -18.20 -7.87 -7.69
C LYS A 6 -17.75 -6.40 -7.69
N VAL A 7 -16.51 -6.14 -8.06
CA VAL A 7 -15.96 -4.78 -8.17
C VAL A 7 -16.64 -4.05 -9.32
N TYR A 8 -16.78 -4.70 -10.47
CA TYR A 8 -17.45 -4.14 -11.64
C TYR A 8 -18.91 -3.80 -11.36
N GLU A 9 -19.66 -4.69 -10.72
CA GLU A 9 -21.04 -4.45 -10.29
C GLU A 9 -21.14 -3.27 -9.31
N LYS A 10 -20.20 -3.15 -8.36
CA LYS A 10 -20.22 -2.12 -7.32
C LYS A 10 -19.93 -0.71 -7.86
N TRP A 11 -19.03 -0.59 -8.84
CA TRP A 11 -18.53 0.71 -9.30
C TRP A 11 -19.09 1.17 -10.65
N ARG A 12 -19.89 0.36 -11.35
CA ARG A 12 -20.47 0.78 -12.65
C ARG A 12 -21.65 1.74 -12.51
N THR A 13 -21.80 2.62 -13.51
CA THR A 13 -23.03 3.39 -13.76
C THR A 13 -24.18 2.43 -14.10
N LYS A 14 -25.39 2.68 -13.59
CA LYS A 14 -26.58 1.81 -13.76
C LYS A 14 -27.16 1.83 -15.19
N GLU A 15 -26.32 1.91 -16.21
CA GLU A 15 -26.78 1.83 -17.60
C GLU A 15 -27.24 0.41 -17.93
N PRO A 16 -28.44 0.26 -18.52
CA PRO A 16 -28.96 -1.03 -18.92
C PRO A 16 -28.12 -1.60 -20.06
N GLY A 17 -27.55 -2.80 -19.88
CA GLY A 17 -26.81 -3.54 -20.93
C GLY A 17 -25.32 -3.81 -20.65
N VAL A 18 -24.71 -3.12 -19.69
CA VAL A 18 -23.26 -3.26 -19.39
C VAL A 18 -23.03 -4.19 -18.19
N THR A 19 -23.53 -5.42 -18.27
CA THR A 19 -23.31 -6.45 -17.24
C THR A 19 -22.04 -7.23 -17.54
N VAL A 20 -21.49 -7.93 -16.55
CA VAL A 20 -20.43 -8.90 -16.81
C VAL A 20 -21.03 -10.00 -17.69
N PRO A 21 -20.45 -10.28 -18.86
CA PRO A 21 -20.90 -11.37 -19.73
C PRO A 21 -20.99 -12.69 -18.98
N GLU A 22 -22.02 -13.49 -19.29
CA GLU A 22 -22.33 -14.72 -18.54
C GLU A 22 -21.23 -15.78 -18.69
N ASP A 23 -20.57 -15.82 -19.84
CA ASP A 23 -19.47 -16.73 -20.19
C ASP A 23 -18.23 -16.55 -19.30
N ILE A 24 -18.01 -15.36 -18.74
CA ILE A 24 -16.88 -15.08 -17.83
C ILE A 24 -17.31 -14.85 -16.38
N ARG A 25 -18.61 -14.93 -16.09
CA ARG A 25 -19.14 -14.69 -14.74
C ARG A 25 -18.82 -15.87 -13.84
N VAL A 26 -18.30 -15.57 -12.66
CA VAL A 26 -18.07 -16.55 -11.60
C VAL A 26 -18.95 -16.17 -10.42
N GLU A 27 -19.86 -17.07 -10.02
CA GLU A 27 -20.87 -16.79 -9.00
C GLU A 27 -20.42 -17.10 -7.57
N SER A 28 -19.44 -17.99 -7.41
CA SER A 28 -18.93 -18.38 -6.10
C SER A 28 -17.43 -18.65 -6.16
N LEU A 29 -16.80 -18.60 -4.99
CA LEU A 29 -15.43 -19.04 -4.78
C LEU A 29 -15.47 -20.34 -4.00
N ASN A 30 -14.60 -21.29 -4.36
CA ASN A 30 -14.37 -22.47 -3.54
C ASN A 30 -13.47 -22.15 -2.34
N ASP A 31 -13.34 -23.09 -1.41
CA ASP A 31 -12.60 -22.88 -0.16
C ASP A 31 -11.12 -22.58 -0.39
N GLU A 32 -10.51 -23.21 -1.40
CA GLU A 32 -9.11 -22.97 -1.78
C GLU A 32 -8.90 -21.54 -2.30
N GLN A 33 -9.73 -21.11 -3.25
CA GLN A 33 -9.72 -19.75 -3.79
C GLN A 33 -9.99 -18.71 -2.68
N MET A 34 -10.87 -19.03 -1.74
CA MET A 34 -11.13 -18.18 -0.58
C MET A 34 -9.92 -18.06 0.33
N ARG A 35 -9.21 -19.17 0.57
CA ARG A 35 -7.96 -19.20 1.33
C ARG A 35 -6.89 -18.34 0.66
N ASP A 36 -6.70 -18.50 -0.65
CA ASP A 36 -5.70 -17.73 -1.41
C ASP A 36 -6.03 -16.24 -1.43
N LEU A 37 -7.32 -15.90 -1.57
CA LEU A 37 -7.77 -14.51 -1.48
C LEU A 37 -7.44 -13.90 -0.12
N ASN A 38 -7.66 -14.63 0.97
CA ASN A 38 -7.33 -14.15 2.31
C ASN A 38 -5.82 -13.98 2.51
N GLN A 39 -4.99 -14.86 1.96
CA GLN A 39 -3.54 -14.71 1.96
C GLN A 39 -3.10 -13.46 1.19
N LEU A 40 -3.63 -13.27 -0.02
CA LEU A 40 -3.33 -12.09 -0.83
C LEU A 40 -3.74 -10.80 -0.12
N LYS A 41 -4.92 -10.78 0.49
CA LYS A 41 -5.39 -9.64 1.29
C LYS A 41 -4.42 -9.34 2.42
N GLY A 42 -4.03 -10.36 3.19
CA GLY A 42 -3.06 -10.22 4.27
C GLY A 42 -1.71 -9.68 3.80
N PHE A 43 -1.20 -10.19 2.68
CA PHE A 43 0.03 -9.72 2.05
C PHE A 43 -0.02 -8.23 1.68
N ILE A 44 -1.12 -7.79 1.05
CA ILE A 44 -1.29 -6.37 0.66
C ILE A 44 -1.32 -5.46 1.88
N TYR A 45 -2.04 -5.83 2.95
CA TYR A 45 -2.07 -5.03 4.19
C TYR A 45 -0.70 -4.94 4.86
N LYS A 46 0.04 -6.05 4.91
CA LYS A 46 1.41 -6.06 5.42
C LYS A 46 2.31 -5.14 4.61
N LYS A 47 2.30 -5.27 3.28
CA LYS A 47 3.13 -4.44 2.40
C LYS A 47 2.83 -2.94 2.51
N ARG A 48 1.56 -2.55 2.66
CA ARG A 48 1.19 -1.14 2.90
C ARG A 48 1.77 -0.62 4.22
N THR A 49 1.76 -1.44 5.27
CA THR A 49 2.34 -1.10 6.56
C THR A 49 3.85 -0.94 6.46
N ASP A 50 4.52 -1.89 5.81
CA ASP A 50 5.97 -1.87 5.61
C ASP A 50 6.41 -0.60 4.86
N ILE A 51 5.76 -0.27 3.74
CA ILE A 51 6.06 0.94 2.96
C ILE A 51 5.91 2.21 3.80
N ARG A 52 4.87 2.30 4.64
CA ARG A 52 4.66 3.44 5.51
C ARG A 52 5.77 3.57 6.55
N LEU A 53 6.12 2.46 7.21
CA LEU A 53 7.19 2.44 8.21
C LEU A 53 8.55 2.77 7.59
N ASP A 54 8.83 2.28 6.39
CA ASP A 54 10.07 2.55 5.70
C ASP A 54 10.17 4.02 5.28
N ARG A 55 9.07 4.63 4.83
CA ARG A 55 9.00 6.07 4.57
C ARG A 55 9.24 6.89 5.84
N ASP A 56 8.62 6.52 6.95
CA ASP A 56 8.81 7.20 8.24
C ASP A 56 10.27 7.08 8.73
N ARG A 57 10.89 5.91 8.55
CA ARG A 57 12.30 5.68 8.89
C ARG A 57 13.24 6.50 8.02
N ALA A 58 12.98 6.58 6.71
CA ALA A 58 13.75 7.39 5.78
C ALA A 58 13.69 8.87 6.18
N GLY A 59 12.49 9.42 6.40
CA GLY A 59 12.34 10.82 6.81
C GLY A 59 12.98 11.15 8.16
N ARG A 60 13.05 10.18 9.11
CA ARG A 60 13.80 10.38 10.36
C ARG A 60 15.32 10.39 10.17
N ARG A 61 15.84 9.68 9.17
CA ARG A 61 17.29 9.68 8.87
C ARG A 61 17.68 11.01 8.25
N GLU A 62 16.92 11.48 7.26
CA GLU A 62 17.12 12.78 6.63
C GLU A 62 17.14 13.92 7.66
N LYS A 63 16.13 13.99 8.54
CA LYS A 63 16.10 15.01 9.61
C LYS A 63 17.31 14.95 10.55
N LYS A 64 17.78 13.75 10.88
CA LYS A 64 18.97 13.59 11.74
C LYS A 64 20.24 14.03 11.03
N GLU A 65 20.34 13.80 9.73
CA GLU A 65 21.46 14.25 8.91
C GLU A 65 21.44 15.78 8.78
N GLU A 66 20.29 16.38 8.49
CA GLU A 66 20.12 17.85 8.47
C GLU A 66 20.46 18.50 9.82
N GLU A 67 19.97 17.96 10.94
CA GLU A 67 20.31 18.46 12.28
C GLU A 67 21.81 18.29 12.60
N ALA A 68 22.44 17.20 12.15
CA ALA A 68 23.87 16.98 12.35
C ALA A 68 24.72 17.94 11.50
N GLU A 69 24.29 18.25 10.28
CA GLU A 69 24.91 19.26 9.42
C GLU A 69 24.75 20.66 10.01
N GLN A 70 23.55 21.01 10.49
CA GLN A 70 23.31 22.27 11.20
C GLN A 70 24.20 22.39 12.44
N ARG A 71 24.28 21.36 13.29
CA ARG A 71 25.16 21.38 14.47
C ARG A 71 26.66 21.45 14.13
N LYS A 72 27.09 20.90 12.99
CA LYS A 72 28.46 21.04 12.49
C LYS A 72 28.73 22.45 11.98
N ALA A 73 27.77 23.05 11.26
CA ALA A 73 27.87 24.40 10.74
C ALA A 73 27.78 25.47 11.84
N GLU A 74 26.96 25.21 12.87
CA GLU A 74 26.77 26.09 14.02
C GLU A 74 27.83 25.93 15.10
N ARG A 75 28.61 24.84 15.10
CA ARG A 75 29.77 24.71 16.01
C ARG A 75 30.78 25.78 15.61
N PRO A 76 30.96 26.88 16.38
CA PRO A 76 32.11 27.73 16.19
C PRO A 76 33.32 26.91 16.65
N ALA A 77 34.50 27.16 16.08
CA ALA A 77 35.77 26.62 16.59
C ALA A 77 35.99 27.16 18.02
N LEU A 78 35.35 26.55 19.01
CA LEU A 78 35.30 27.07 20.38
C LEU A 78 36.43 26.51 21.24
N PHE A 79 37.27 25.62 20.70
CA PHE A 79 38.40 25.04 21.40
C PHE A 79 39.52 24.69 20.40
N ASP A 80 40.34 25.69 20.06
CA ASP A 80 41.74 25.46 19.69
C ASP A 80 42.54 25.51 21.01
N PHE A 81 43.08 24.37 21.43
CA PHE A 81 43.99 24.24 22.56
C PHE A 81 45.43 24.17 22.08
#